data_AF-A0A671SZG0-F1
#
_entry.id   AF-A0A671SZG0-F1
#
_cell.length_a   1.000
_cell.length_b   1.000
_cell.length_c   1.000
_cell.angle_alpha   90.00
_cell.angle_beta   90.00
_cell.angle_gamma   90.00
#
_symmetry.space_group_name_H-M   'P 1'
#
loop_
_entity.id
_entity.type
_entity.pdbx_description
1 polymer ?
#
loop_
_entity_poly.entity_id
_entity_poly.type
_entity_poly.pdbx_seq_one_letter_code
_entity_poly.pdbx_strand_id
1 'polypeptide(L)' 'TLTPQEIRYIHVKRHLDPLPPGYFYNGHHFVSFFGEKQNFHPLMDQFIDEYVQEANKEIEHFNRKVDLQPHVDLFDP' A
#
# COMPACT_ATOMS: atom_id res chain seq x y z
N THR A 1 9.37 7.28 2.51
CA THR A 1 7.95 7.57 2.80
C THR A 1 7.21 7.66 1.48
N LEU A 2 5.98 7.14 1.38
CA LEU A 2 5.21 7.16 0.12
C LEU A 2 4.86 8.59 -0.29
N THR A 3 4.76 8.81 -1.60
CA THR A 3 4.31 10.07 -2.18
C THR A 3 2.79 10.24 -2.01
N PRO A 4 2.27 11.48 -2.02
CA PRO A 4 0.82 11.72 -2.00
C PRO A 4 0.07 11.08 -3.17
N GLN A 5 0.73 10.87 -4.32
CA GLN A 5 0.14 10.22 -5.48
C GLN A 5 -0.04 8.71 -5.23
N GLU A 6 0.94 8.05 -4.64
CA GLU A 6 0.85 6.64 -4.25
C GLU A 6 -0.22 6.40 -3.20
N ILE A 7 -0.33 7.27 -2.19
CA ILE A 7 -1.38 7.18 -1.17
C ILE A 7 -2.77 7.28 -1.82
N ARG A 8 -2.96 8.23 -2.75
CA ARG A 8 -4.21 8.34 -3.51
C ARG A 8 -4.49 7.11 -4.35
N TYR A 9 -3.47 6.54 -4.97
CA TYR A 9 -3.61 5.31 -5.76
C TYR A 9 -4.07 4.13 -4.90
N ILE A 10 -3.45 3.93 -3.73
CA ILE A 10 -3.85 2.89 -2.76
C ILE A 10 -5.32 3.10 -2.36
N HIS A 11 -5.70 4.35 -2.05
CA HIS A 11 -7.08 4.68 -1.70
C HIS A 11 -8.05 4.34 -2.83
N VAL A 12 -7.79 4.79 -4.06
CA VAL A 12 -8.68 4.53 -5.21
C VAL A 12 -8.90 3.02 -5.41
N LYS A 13 -7.88 2.19 -5.18
CA LYS A 13 -8.02 0.74 -5.29
C LYS A 13 -8.86 0.08 -4.19
N ARG A 14 -8.90 0.67 -2.99
CA ARG A 14 -9.37 0.02 -1.76
C ARG A 14 -10.50 0.76 -1.04
N HIS A 15 -10.90 1.95 -1.48
CA HIS A 15 -11.88 2.79 -0.79
C HIS A 15 -13.31 2.22 -0.75
N LEU A 16 -13.59 1.18 -1.55
CA LEU A 16 -14.86 0.46 -1.57
C LEU A 16 -14.83 -0.82 -0.73
N ASP A 17 -13.72 -1.08 -0.05
CA ASP A 17 -13.65 -2.18 0.91
C ASP A 17 -14.67 -2.00 2.04
N PRO A 18 -15.05 -3.11 2.70
CA PRO A 18 -15.93 -3.05 3.85
C PRO A 18 -15.38 -2.12 4.93
N LEU A 19 -16.22 -1.18 5.35
CA LEU A 19 -15.86 -0.25 6.40
C LEU A 19 -15.82 -0.96 7.76
N PRO A 20 -14.90 -0.55 8.65
CA PRO A 20 -14.89 -1.04 10.02
C PRO A 20 -16.21 -0.65 10.73
N PRO A 21 -16.62 -1.42 11.76
CA PRO A 21 -17.81 -1.10 12.53
C PRO A 21 -17.79 0.34 13.06
N GLY A 22 -18.94 1.02 12.98
CA GLY A 22 -19.06 2.41 13.40
C GLY A 22 -18.58 3.41 12.35
N TYR A 23 -18.30 2.99 11.11
CA TYR A 23 -18.06 3.91 10.00
C TYR A 23 -19.10 3.74 8.90
N PHE A 24 -19.40 4.83 8.21
CA PHE A 24 -20.19 4.82 6.98
C PHE A 24 -19.65 5.85 5.99
N TYR A 25 -19.94 5.64 4.70
CA TYR A 25 -19.66 6.63 3.66
C TYR A 25 -20.93 7.41 3.34
N ASN A 26 -20.88 8.74 3.46
CA ASN A 26 -22.07 9.59 3.27
C ASN A 26 -22.22 10.13 1.84
N GLY A 27 -21.46 9.61 0.88
CA GLY A 27 -21.40 10.11 -0.49
C GLY A 27 -20.34 11.17 -0.74
N HIS A 28 -19.71 11.71 0.32
CA HIS A 28 -18.65 12.71 0.22
C HIS A 28 -17.45 12.42 1.15
N HIS A 29 -17.72 11.96 2.38
CA HIS A 29 -16.73 11.66 3.40
C HIS A 29 -17.00 10.31 4.04
N PHE A 30 -15.94 9.72 4.59
CA PHE A 30 -16.05 8.67 5.58
C PHE A 30 -16.37 9.30 6.93
N VAL A 31 -17.41 8.81 7.59
CA VAL A 31 -17.92 9.37 8.84
C VAL A 31 -17.90 8.30 9.91
N SER A 32 -17.26 8.62 11.04
CA SER A 32 -17.28 7.75 12.22
C SER A 32 -18.61 7.89 12.97
N PHE A 33 -18.87 6.96 13.89
CA PHE A 33 -20.10 6.93 14.69
C PHE A 33 -20.27 8.20 15.54
N PHE A 34 -19.16 8.81 15.93
CA PHE A 34 -19.12 10.07 16.68
C PHE A 34 -19.22 11.32 15.77
N GLY A 35 -19.32 11.14 14.46
CA GLY A 35 -19.52 12.21 13.49
C GLY A 35 -18.23 12.82 12.93
N GLU A 36 -17.05 12.27 13.25
CA GLU A 36 -15.78 12.72 12.69
C GLU A 36 -15.74 12.40 11.19
N LYS A 37 -15.22 13.33 10.39
CA LYS A 37 -15.21 13.22 8.93
C LYS A 37 -13.79 13.06 8.42
N GLN A 38 -13.60 12.15 7.49
CA GLN A 38 -12.32 11.89 6.83
C GLN A 38 -12.51 11.78 5.32
N ASN A 39 -11.51 12.26 4.57
CA ASN A 39 -11.51 12.19 3.10
C ASN A 39 -11.06 10.82 2.59
N PHE A 40 -10.34 10.09 3.42
CA PHE A 40 -9.76 8.79 3.11
C PHE A 40 -10.45 7.70 3.92
N HIS A 41 -10.40 6.48 3.37
CA HIS A 41 -10.87 5.27 4.05
C HIS A 41 -10.24 5.14 5.45
N PRO A 42 -11.00 4.78 6.50
CA PRO A 42 -10.48 4.74 7.87
C PRO A 42 -9.37 3.70 8.10
N LEU A 43 -9.21 2.75 7.16
CA LEU A 43 -8.14 1.74 7.17
C LEU A 43 -6.96 2.09 6.24
N MET A 44 -6.77 3.36 5.87
CA MET A 44 -5.69 3.72 4.94
C MET A 44 -4.29 3.34 5.44
N ASP A 45 -4.00 3.49 6.74
CA ASP A 45 -2.69 3.11 7.28
C ASP A 45 -2.43 1.62 7.10
N GLN A 46 -3.44 0.78 7.38
CA GLN A 46 -3.37 -0.66 7.12
C GLN A 46 -3.16 -0.96 5.63
N PHE A 47 -3.87 -0.28 4.73
CA PHE A 47 -3.71 -0.49 3.28
C PHE A 47 -2.31 -0.07 2.80
N ILE A 48 -1.73 0.97 3.41
CA ILE A 48 -0.36 1.40 3.12
C ILE A 48 0.64 0.35 3.59
N ASP A 49 0.47 -0.18 4.80
CA ASP A 49 1.34 -1.23 5.33
C ASP A 49 1.29 -2.50 4.46
N GLU A 50 0.10 -2.94 4.07
CA GLU A 50 -0.10 -4.06 3.14
C GLU A 50 0.59 -3.82 1.80
N TYR A 51 0.45 -2.62 1.23
CA TYR A 51 1.09 -2.25 -0.03
C TYR A 51 2.62 -2.28 0.06
N VAL A 52 3.19 -1.71 1.13
CA VAL A 52 4.65 -1.69 1.34
C VAL A 52 5.18 -3.10 1.57
N GLN A 53 4.47 -3.92 2.35
CA GLN A 53 4.86 -5.31 2.58
C GLN A 53 4.88 -6.11 1.26
N GLU A 54 3.89 -5.93 0.40
CA GLU A 54 3.84 -6.63 -0.87
C GLU A 54 4.95 -6.18 -1.82
N ALA A 55 5.19 -4.86 -1.93
CA ALA A 55 6.30 -4.32 -2.72
C ALA A 55 7.66 -4.85 -2.22
N ASN A 56 7.86 -4.94 -0.91
CA ASN A 56 9.09 -5.48 -0.33
C ASN A 56 9.27 -6.97 -0.66
N LYS A 57 8.20 -7.79 -0.63
CA LYS A 57 8.29 -9.20 -1.03
C LYS A 57 8.68 -9.36 -2.49
N GLU A 58 8.15 -8.52 -3.38
CA GLU A 58 8.52 -8.53 -4.80
C GLU A 58 10.01 -8.19 -4.99
N ILE A 59 10.50 -7.18 -4.25
CA ILE A 59 11.92 -6.80 -4.23
C ILE A 59 12.79 -7.94 -3.70
N GLU A 60 12.44 -8.55 -2.57
CA GLU A 60 13.18 -9.68 -2.00
C GLU A 60 13.25 -10.86 -2.97
N HIS A 61 12.14 -11.16 -3.66
CA HIS A 61 12.11 -12.21 -4.67
C HIS A 61 13.05 -11.91 -5.85
N PHE A 62 13.09 -10.65 -6.28
CA PHE A 62 14.02 -10.22 -7.31
C PHE A 62 15.48 -10.29 -6.83
N ASN A 63 15.79 -9.78 -5.64
CA ASN A 63 17.14 -9.81 -5.08
C ASN A 63 17.67 -11.24 -4.96
N ARG A 64 16.85 -12.19 -4.47
CA ARG A 64 17.22 -13.62 -4.43
C ARG A 64 17.58 -14.17 -5.81
N LYS A 65 16.89 -13.76 -6.88
CA LYS A 65 17.22 -14.19 -8.24
C LYS A 65 18.53 -13.59 -8.73
N VAL A 66 18.83 -12.35 -8.37
CA VAL A 66 20.09 -11.70 -8.70
C VAL A 66 21.25 -12.37 -7.95
N ASP A 67 21.09 -12.66 -6.66
CA ASP A 67 22.11 -13.33 -5.84
C ASP A 67 22.47 -14.74 -6.35
N LEU A 68 21.52 -15.43 -6.96
CA LEU A 68 21.73 -16.75 -7.57
C LEU A 68 22.40 -16.68 -8.95
N GLN A 69 22.43 -15.52 -9.60
CA GLN A 69 23.15 -15.37 -10.86
C GLN A 69 24.65 -15.34 -10.56
N PRO A 70 25.46 -16.22 -11.19
CA PRO A 70 26.90 -16.14 -11.04
C PRO A 70 27.36 -14.76 -11.52
N HIS A 71 28.08 -14.05 -10.65
CA HIS A 71 28.73 -12.81 -11.04
C HIS A 71 29.83 -13.16 -12.04
N VAL A 72 29.53 -13.04 -13.34
CA VAL A 72 30.54 -13.11 -14.39
C VAL A 72 31.25 -11.78 -14.38
N ASP A 73 32.46 -11.74 -13.83
CA ASP A 73 33.33 -10.59 -14.03
C ASP A 73 33.73 -10.56 -15.51
N LEU A 74 33.25 -9.54 -16.22
CA LEU A 74 33.53 -9.32 -17.65
C LEU A 74 34.99 -8.97 -17.92
N PHE A 75 35.77 -8.72 -16.87
CA PHE A 75 37.18 -8.37 -16.92
C PHE A 75 38.09 -9.41 -16.24
N ASP A 76 37.55 -10.53 -15.77
CA ASP A 76 38.38 -11.67 -15.37
C ASP A 76 39.03 -12.29 -16.64
N PRO A 77 40.38 -12.42 -16.68
CA PRO A 77 41.13 -12.79 -17.89
C PRO A 77 40.99 -14.25 -18.35
#